data_AF-A0A7X4K8K1-F1
#
_entry.id   AF-A0A7X4K8K1-F1
#
_cell.length_a   1.000
_cell.length_b   1.000
_cell.length_c   1.000
_cell.angle_alpha   90.00
_cell.angle_beta   90.00
_cell.angle_gamma   90.00
#
_symmetry.space_group_name_H-M   'P 1'
#
loop_
_entity.id
_entity.type
_entity.pdbx_description
1 polymer ?
#
loop_
_entity_poly.entity_id
_entity_poly.type
_entity_poly.pdbx_seq_one_letter_code
_entity_poly.pdbx_strand_id
1 'polypeptide(L)'
;MAEIEALIHQRAEETGSRVKVIRIYSRGQIPDITPDGSLVITGSANVRADIEALPTTYIKGHVVALVTHEGLKMADLSGFTGWSLTIDETPSIWDRQTINVSLESTASHFAAHYALKQLTPTRFQIVLRDDLDPQTAKTMSADDMARTASVLHARVLSDRVSVTTDIGSWSEIVERKALSWSSIWSPEQLPVFDHVHVLANDFDHSVTFQIFRKRWPELVWERLDRPTRRRYEHRDVVIRYHADAHEASRSLFSSERGQRHLRMIALDLAAQFSPTNHMWTCNSRDEPLFNYPDRDQGAIAPGVKLSPRQQGSNRFQSINNATIIYTAKPDNTDIAMFEEIGLDPQYITDSRERETIVQFSTRTSVRDAASTATVTITVYDREQAEHLERYFLRTGYCRPTLQLVDLGFAGYVHNSTAGRPRTVRTAEQTKARDDKRREQARLRKQAQRQRQKAA
;
A
#
# COMPACT_ATOMS: atom_id res chain seq x y z
N MET A 1 6.98 3.90 17.46
CA MET A 1 8.04 4.88 17.78
C MET A 1 8.43 4.86 19.26
N ALA A 2 7.49 4.92 20.21
CA ALA A 2 7.84 4.93 21.65
C ALA A 2 8.65 3.70 22.14
N GLU A 3 8.26 2.49 21.74
CA GLU A 3 9.03 1.27 22.09
C GLU A 3 10.45 1.27 21.49
N ILE A 4 10.61 1.75 20.26
CA ILE A 4 11.90 1.85 19.58
C ILE A 4 12.80 2.86 20.31
N GLU A 5 12.24 4.00 20.73
CA GLU A 5 12.99 4.98 21.52
C GLU A 5 13.45 4.43 22.86
N ALA A 6 12.57 3.72 23.59
CA ALA A 6 12.94 3.07 24.84
C ALA A 6 14.11 2.10 24.64
N LEU A 7 14.09 1.32 23.56
CA LEU A 7 15.17 0.41 23.21
C LEU A 7 16.47 1.15 22.84
N ILE A 8 16.38 2.28 22.13
CA ILE A 8 17.55 3.11 21.80
C ILE A 8 18.19 3.66 23.07
N HIS A 9 17.39 4.19 24.00
CA HIS A 9 17.91 4.68 25.28
C HIS A 9 18.55 3.57 26.11
N GLN A 10 17.89 2.42 26.23
CA GLN A 10 18.46 1.25 26.90
C GLN A 10 19.82 0.86 26.29
N ARG A 11 19.91 0.80 24.96
CA ARG A 11 21.16 0.46 24.26
C ARG A 11 22.24 1.53 24.46
N ALA A 12 21.86 2.80 24.44
CA ALA A 12 22.77 3.91 24.69
C ALA A 12 23.34 3.85 26.13
N GLU A 13 22.51 3.50 27.11
CA GLU A 13 22.95 3.25 28.50
C GLU A 13 23.92 2.05 28.57
N GLU A 14 23.59 0.92 27.94
CA GLU A 14 24.45 -0.26 27.89
C GLU A 14 25.83 0.02 27.27
N THR A 15 25.91 0.94 26.30
CA THR A 15 27.17 1.33 25.62
C THR A 15 27.83 2.58 26.21
N GLY A 16 27.30 3.15 27.29
CA GLY A 16 27.80 4.40 27.87
C GLY A 16 27.73 5.61 26.93
N SER A 17 26.87 5.55 25.90
CA SER A 17 26.70 6.57 24.88
C SER A 17 25.57 7.54 25.25
N ARG A 18 25.74 8.84 24.99
CA ARG A 18 24.64 9.81 25.10
C ARG A 18 24.01 10.00 23.73
N VAL A 19 22.78 9.52 23.57
CA VAL A 19 22.01 9.62 22.32
C VAL A 19 20.81 10.53 22.51
N LYS A 20 20.64 11.50 21.60
CA LYS A 20 19.41 12.28 21.49
C LYS A 20 18.48 11.59 20.50
N VAL A 21 17.28 11.22 20.93
CA VAL A 21 16.25 10.66 20.05
C VAL A 21 15.26 11.75 19.66
N ILE A 22 14.93 11.83 18.39
CA ILE A 22 13.99 12.80 17.82
C ILE A 22 12.92 12.05 17.07
N ARG A 23 11.65 12.38 17.29
CA ARG A 23 10.53 11.81 16.55
C ARG A 23 9.97 12.87 15.60
N ILE A 24 9.90 12.55 14.31
CA ILE A 24 9.28 13.41 13.30
C ILE A 24 8.16 12.62 12.62
N TYR A 25 6.92 13.00 12.94
CA TYR A 25 5.71 12.42 12.39
C TYR A 25 4.64 13.50 12.24
N SER A 26 3.65 13.25 11.38
CA SER A 26 2.57 14.21 11.14
C SER A 26 1.81 14.47 12.44
N ARG A 27 1.51 15.72 12.71
CA ARG A 27 0.65 16.11 13.83
C ARG A 27 -0.66 15.30 13.81
N GLY A 28 -0.93 14.59 14.91
CA GLY A 28 -2.19 13.87 15.07
C GLY A 28 -3.37 14.84 15.08
N GLN A 29 -4.51 14.43 14.51
CA GLN A 29 -5.77 15.19 14.68
C GLN A 29 -6.36 15.02 16.09
N ILE A 30 -5.91 14.00 16.82
CA ILE A 30 -6.35 13.68 18.18
C ILE A 30 -5.18 14.00 19.12
N PRO A 31 -5.37 14.82 20.17
CA PRO A 31 -4.32 15.10 21.15
C PRO A 31 -3.95 13.84 21.95
N ASP A 32 -2.67 13.68 22.27
CA ASP A 32 -2.23 12.68 23.25
C ASP A 32 -2.62 13.15 24.65
N ILE A 33 -3.00 12.20 25.52
CA ILE A 33 -3.19 12.46 26.95
C ILE A 33 -1.87 12.18 27.65
N THR A 34 -1.26 13.21 28.24
CA THR A 34 -0.04 13.06 29.04
C THR A 34 -0.33 12.38 30.38
N PRO A 35 0.68 11.86 31.09
CA PRO A 35 0.49 11.17 32.37
C PRO A 35 -0.23 11.99 33.46
N ASP A 36 -0.21 13.31 33.36
CA ASP A 36 -0.92 14.26 34.24
C ASP A 36 -2.34 14.61 33.75
N GLY A 37 -2.82 13.96 32.67
CA GLY A 37 -4.16 14.15 32.11
C GLY A 37 -4.28 15.34 31.15
N SER A 38 -3.19 16.05 30.84
CA SER A 38 -3.23 17.16 29.89
C SER A 38 -3.33 16.67 28.44
N LEU A 39 -4.00 17.44 27.57
CA LEU A 39 -4.09 17.17 26.14
C LEU A 39 -2.95 17.88 25.42
N VAL A 40 -2.03 17.13 24.82
CA VAL A 40 -0.90 17.66 24.06
C VAL A 40 -1.01 17.23 22.61
N ILE A 41 -1.00 18.19 21.70
CA ILE A 41 -0.91 17.90 20.27
C ILE A 41 0.57 17.67 19.92
N THR A 42 0.95 16.40 19.84
CA THR A 42 2.32 15.99 19.47
C THR A 42 2.46 15.86 17.94
N GLY A 43 3.71 15.94 17.46
CA GLY A 43 4.05 15.81 16.03
C GLY A 43 4.29 17.14 15.32
N SER A 44 4.81 17.04 14.11
CA SER A 44 5.26 18.16 13.28
C SER A 44 4.13 18.75 12.44
N ALA A 45 4.09 20.09 12.36
CA ALA A 45 3.25 20.82 11.41
C ALA A 45 3.73 20.68 9.97
N ASN A 46 5.04 20.44 9.78
CA ASN A 46 5.65 20.23 8.48
C ASN A 46 6.78 19.19 8.59
N VAL A 47 6.39 17.90 8.54
CA VAL A 47 7.31 16.76 8.65
C VAL A 47 8.48 16.88 7.69
N ARG A 48 8.22 17.35 6.47
CA ARG A 48 9.24 17.53 5.44
C ARG A 48 10.31 18.53 5.89
N ALA A 49 9.90 19.73 6.28
CA ALA A 49 10.83 20.78 6.70
C ALA A 49 11.65 20.38 7.93
N ASP A 50 11.03 19.67 8.88
CA ASP A 50 11.73 19.21 10.09
C ASP A 50 12.79 18.14 9.77
N ILE A 51 12.53 17.25 8.81
CA ILE A 51 13.53 16.27 8.33
C ILE A 51 14.68 17.01 7.64
N GLU A 52 14.37 17.92 6.71
CA GLU A 52 15.36 18.71 5.97
C GLU A 52 16.27 19.54 6.89
N ALA A 53 15.76 19.98 8.04
CA ALA A 53 16.51 20.75 9.03
C ALA A 53 17.44 19.89 9.92
N LEU A 54 17.33 18.56 9.92
CA LEU A 54 18.13 17.70 10.81
C LEU A 54 19.65 17.91 10.67
N PRO A 55 20.24 17.90 9.46
CA PRO A 55 21.69 18.00 9.33
C PRO A 55 22.25 19.36 9.77
N THR A 56 21.48 20.44 9.59
CA THR A 56 21.88 21.80 9.98
C THR A 56 21.63 22.07 11.47
N THR A 57 20.59 21.46 12.04
CA THR A 57 20.27 21.59 13.47
C THR A 57 21.22 20.77 14.34
N TYR A 58 21.64 19.59 13.87
CA TYR A 58 22.42 18.62 14.62
C TYR A 58 23.79 18.37 14.01
N ILE A 59 24.67 19.37 14.13
CA ILE A 59 26.05 19.31 13.62
C ILE A 59 27.03 18.51 14.51
N LYS A 60 26.64 18.22 15.76
CA LYS A 60 27.47 17.52 16.76
C LYS A 60 26.62 16.63 17.67
N GLY A 61 27.23 15.55 18.17
CA GLY A 61 26.61 14.58 19.08
C GLY A 61 25.99 13.38 18.36
N HIS A 62 25.62 12.35 19.12
CA HIS A 62 24.94 11.17 18.58
C HIS A 62 23.43 11.41 18.58
N VAL A 63 22.84 11.53 17.39
CA VAL A 63 21.41 11.78 17.19
C VAL A 63 20.79 10.62 16.43
N VAL A 64 19.62 10.18 16.88
CA VAL A 64 18.78 9.23 16.15
C VAL A 64 17.44 9.90 15.86
N ALA A 65 17.14 10.10 14.57
CA ALA A 65 15.87 10.62 14.13
C ALA A 65 14.96 9.48 13.64
N LEU A 66 13.79 9.36 14.26
CA LEU A 66 12.73 8.44 13.86
C LEU A 66 11.74 9.20 12.98
N VAL A 67 11.69 8.83 11.70
CA VAL A 67 10.87 9.50 10.68
C VAL A 67 9.92 8.51 10.01
N THR A 68 8.84 8.99 9.41
CA THR A 68 7.93 8.14 8.62
C THR A 68 8.47 7.93 7.19
N HIS A 69 8.11 6.81 6.56
CA HIS A 69 8.45 6.57 5.13
C HIS A 69 7.93 7.65 4.20
N GLU A 70 6.71 8.17 4.45
CA GLU A 70 6.18 9.27 3.63
C GLU A 70 6.96 10.57 3.83
N GLY A 71 7.40 10.87 5.06
CA GLY A 71 8.30 11.99 5.33
C GLY A 71 9.61 11.87 4.58
N LEU A 72 10.27 10.71 4.69
CA LEU A 72 11.52 10.41 3.99
C LEU A 72 11.42 10.59 2.47
N LYS A 73 10.35 10.06 1.84
CA LYS A 73 10.16 10.14 0.38
C LYS A 73 9.92 11.56 -0.15
N MET A 74 9.50 12.49 0.73
CA MET A 74 9.14 13.86 0.35
C MET A 74 10.20 14.89 0.74
N ALA A 75 11.10 14.56 1.66
CA ALA A 75 12.16 15.44 2.15
C ALA A 75 13.35 15.53 1.19
N ASP A 76 13.96 16.71 1.12
CA ASP A 76 15.28 16.87 0.54
C ASP A 76 16.36 16.20 1.40
N LEU A 77 17.02 15.18 0.84
CA LEU A 77 18.03 14.42 1.56
C LEU A 77 19.46 14.91 1.24
N SER A 78 19.61 15.90 0.34
CA SER A 78 20.90 16.40 -0.14
C SER A 78 21.87 16.86 0.96
N GLY A 79 21.38 17.24 2.15
CA GLY A 79 22.18 17.69 3.28
C GLY A 79 22.69 16.59 4.22
N PHE A 80 22.37 15.32 3.98
CA PHE A 80 22.61 14.22 4.95
C PHE A 80 24.00 13.55 4.86
N THR A 81 25.01 14.21 4.30
CA THR A 81 26.39 13.71 4.33
C THR A 81 26.85 13.45 5.77
N GLY A 82 27.46 12.29 6.03
CA GLY A 82 27.88 11.90 7.38
C GLY A 82 26.79 11.24 8.23
N TRP A 83 25.56 11.10 7.69
CA TRP A 83 24.48 10.37 8.36
C TRP A 83 24.35 8.95 7.80
N SER A 84 23.84 8.04 8.62
CA SER A 84 23.41 6.71 8.18
C SER A 84 21.89 6.61 8.20
N LEU A 85 21.32 5.98 7.17
CA LEU A 85 19.89 5.73 7.04
C LEU A 85 19.58 4.26 7.29
N THR A 86 18.59 4.00 8.14
CA THR A 86 18.00 2.66 8.29
C THR A 86 16.51 2.75 8.01
N ILE A 87 16.06 2.03 6.98
CA ILE A 87 14.67 1.91 6.59
C ILE A 87 14.12 0.62 7.25
N ASP A 88 13.16 0.77 8.14
CA ASP A 88 12.48 -0.34 8.82
C ASP A 88 11.21 -0.71 8.04
N GLU A 89 11.08 -1.95 7.61
CA GLU A 89 10.10 -2.45 6.63
C GLU A 89 10.37 -2.04 5.17
N THR A 90 9.76 -2.74 4.22
CA THR A 90 9.86 -2.40 2.79
C THR A 90 9.16 -1.07 2.52
N PRO A 91 9.86 -0.02 2.04
CA PRO A 91 9.20 1.24 1.72
C PRO A 91 8.32 1.04 0.47
N SER A 92 7.07 1.53 0.49
CA SER A 92 6.23 1.55 -0.71
C SER A 92 6.71 2.66 -1.64
N ILE A 93 7.49 2.31 -2.65
CA ILE A 93 8.06 3.29 -3.61
C ILE A 93 7.15 3.57 -4.79
N TRP A 94 6.15 2.71 -5.02
CA TRP A 94 5.16 2.86 -6.06
C TRP A 94 3.79 3.16 -5.47
N ASP A 95 3.11 4.16 -6.01
CA ASP A 95 1.73 4.52 -5.66
C ASP A 95 0.90 4.73 -6.93
N ARG A 96 -0.40 4.45 -6.86
CA ARG A 96 -1.36 4.72 -7.94
C ARG A 96 -2.65 5.27 -7.35
N GLN A 97 -3.14 6.33 -7.97
CA GLN A 97 -4.41 6.94 -7.58
C GLN A 97 -5.26 7.27 -8.81
N THR A 98 -6.56 7.39 -8.58
CA THR A 98 -7.52 7.81 -9.58
C THR A 98 -8.29 9.01 -9.06
N ILE A 99 -8.24 10.11 -9.80
CA ILE A 99 -9.02 11.31 -9.54
C ILE A 99 -10.25 11.24 -10.44
N ASN A 100 -11.44 11.18 -9.86
CA ASN A 100 -12.67 11.26 -10.63
C ASN A 100 -12.87 12.68 -11.15
N VAL A 101 -13.16 12.80 -12.44
CA VAL A 101 -13.34 14.09 -13.12
C VAL A 101 -14.74 14.15 -13.72
N SER A 102 -15.54 15.12 -13.28
CA SER A 102 -16.91 15.32 -13.76
C SER A 102 -17.09 16.57 -14.60
N LEU A 103 -16.12 17.49 -14.60
CA LEU A 103 -16.22 18.81 -15.21
C LEU A 103 -15.08 19.06 -16.21
N GLU A 104 -15.41 19.74 -17.31
CA GLU A 104 -14.44 20.15 -18.34
C GLU A 104 -13.45 21.20 -17.81
N SER A 105 -13.87 22.02 -16.84
CA SER A 105 -13.00 22.98 -16.15
C SER A 105 -11.81 22.33 -15.46
N THR A 106 -11.96 21.08 -14.99
CA THR A 106 -10.86 20.31 -14.39
C THR A 106 -9.80 19.96 -15.44
N ALA A 107 -10.19 19.60 -16.66
CA ALA A 107 -9.25 19.33 -17.75
C ALA A 107 -8.49 20.59 -18.19
N SER A 108 -9.21 21.72 -18.29
CA SER A 108 -8.58 23.01 -18.57
C SER A 108 -7.58 23.41 -17.48
N HIS A 109 -7.91 23.17 -16.21
CA HIS A 109 -7.01 23.40 -15.09
C HIS A 109 -5.74 22.55 -15.20
N PHE A 110 -5.86 21.22 -15.40
CA PHE A 110 -4.67 20.38 -15.59
C PHE A 110 -3.83 20.80 -16.80
N ALA A 111 -4.46 21.14 -17.93
CA ALA A 111 -3.75 21.60 -19.13
C ALA A 111 -3.04 22.95 -18.96
N ALA A 112 -3.57 23.80 -18.08
CA ALA A 112 -2.95 25.08 -17.74
C ALA A 112 -1.72 24.93 -16.84
N HIS A 113 -1.63 23.83 -16.06
CA HIS A 113 -0.58 23.66 -15.04
C HIS A 113 0.45 22.58 -15.34
N TYR A 114 0.09 21.60 -16.18
CA TYR A 114 0.93 20.43 -16.40
C TYR A 114 1.10 20.12 -17.88
N ALA A 115 2.32 19.72 -18.24
CA ALA A 115 2.62 19.14 -19.54
C ALA A 115 2.66 17.60 -19.44
N LEU A 116 2.34 16.96 -20.57
CA LEU A 116 2.44 15.51 -20.74
C LEU A 116 3.65 15.23 -21.63
N LYS A 117 4.73 14.69 -21.06
CA LYS A 117 5.92 14.28 -21.81
C LYS A 117 5.82 12.80 -22.13
N GLN A 118 5.81 12.44 -23.40
CA GLN A 118 5.70 11.04 -23.81
C GLN A 118 6.93 10.25 -23.35
N LEU A 119 6.71 9.12 -22.66
CA LEU A 119 7.75 8.17 -22.24
C LEU A 119 7.73 6.91 -23.11
N THR A 120 6.54 6.39 -23.38
CA THR A 120 6.28 5.24 -24.24
C THR A 120 5.10 5.57 -25.17
N PRO A 121 4.76 4.72 -26.16
CA PRO A 121 3.54 4.92 -26.96
C PRO A 121 2.26 5.06 -26.12
N THR A 122 2.23 4.51 -24.92
CA THR A 122 1.05 4.41 -24.05
C THR A 122 1.18 5.16 -22.72
N ARG A 123 2.34 5.73 -22.41
CA ARG A 123 2.60 6.43 -21.13
C ARG A 123 3.22 7.79 -21.31
N PHE A 124 2.75 8.68 -20.46
CA PHE A 124 3.16 10.07 -20.42
C PHE A 124 3.56 10.42 -18.99
N GLN A 125 4.68 11.12 -18.85
CA GLN A 125 5.10 11.75 -17.61
C GLN A 125 4.30 13.03 -17.42
N ILE A 126 3.76 13.22 -16.21
CA ILE A 126 3.16 14.49 -15.80
C ILE A 126 4.27 15.34 -15.23
N VAL A 127 4.53 16.49 -15.86
CA VAL A 127 5.52 17.47 -15.39
C VAL A 127 4.86 18.83 -15.26
N LEU A 128 5.41 19.71 -14.42
CA LEU A 128 5.04 21.12 -14.48
C LEU A 128 5.34 21.69 -15.86
N ARG A 129 4.52 22.61 -16.33
CA ARG A 129 4.88 23.34 -17.54
C ARG A 129 6.03 24.31 -17.25
N ASP A 130 6.97 24.39 -18.18
CA ASP A 130 8.15 25.25 -18.07
C ASP A 130 7.80 26.75 -18.11
N ASP A 131 6.62 27.11 -18.60
CA ASP A 131 6.12 28.49 -18.71
C ASP A 131 5.38 29.00 -17.46
N LEU A 132 5.32 28.19 -16.40
CA LEU A 132 4.69 28.58 -15.14
C LEU A 132 5.71 29.20 -14.19
N ASP A 133 5.32 30.33 -13.61
CA ASP A 133 6.06 30.93 -12.51
C ASP A 133 6.11 29.99 -11.28
N PRO A 134 7.29 29.70 -10.71
CA PRO A 134 7.46 28.83 -9.54
C PRO A 134 6.63 29.24 -8.32
N GLN A 135 6.34 30.54 -8.16
CA GLN A 135 5.52 31.01 -7.05
C GLN A 135 4.05 30.59 -7.24
N THR A 136 3.53 30.70 -8.46
CA THR A 136 2.19 30.21 -8.84
C THR A 136 2.04 28.72 -8.56
N ALA A 137 3.06 27.91 -8.85
CA ALA A 137 3.06 26.48 -8.56
C ALA A 137 2.98 26.19 -7.05
N LYS A 138 3.62 26.98 -6.19
CA LYS A 138 3.56 26.80 -4.72
C LYS A 138 2.20 27.21 -4.14
N THR A 139 1.59 28.28 -4.62
CA THR A 139 0.31 28.80 -4.09
C THR A 139 -0.86 27.83 -4.33
N MET A 140 -0.80 27.02 -5.39
CA MET A 140 -1.82 26.01 -5.70
C MET A 140 -1.97 24.93 -4.62
N SER A 141 -0.91 24.64 -3.86
CA SER A 141 -0.97 23.67 -2.76
C SER A 141 -1.88 24.12 -1.60
N ALA A 142 -2.23 25.41 -1.54
CA ALA A 142 -3.05 26.01 -0.49
C ALA A 142 -4.54 26.18 -0.85
N ASP A 143 -4.97 25.78 -2.05
CA ASP A 143 -6.37 25.91 -2.51
C ASP A 143 -7.22 24.68 -2.15
N ASP A 144 -8.38 24.89 -1.52
CA ASP A 144 -9.33 23.85 -1.11
C ASP A 144 -9.92 23.06 -2.30
N MET A 145 -10.02 23.67 -3.49
CA MET A 145 -10.43 22.95 -4.70
C MET A 145 -9.37 21.93 -5.16
N ALA A 146 -8.10 22.11 -4.74
CA ALA A 146 -6.99 21.23 -5.06
C ALA A 146 -6.88 20.03 -4.12
N ARG A 147 -7.71 19.88 -3.07
CA ARG A 147 -7.57 18.78 -2.10
C ARG A 147 -7.52 17.39 -2.74
N THR A 148 -8.36 17.14 -3.75
CA THR A 148 -8.40 15.85 -4.48
C THR A 148 -7.18 15.63 -5.39
N ALA A 149 -6.50 16.71 -5.80
CA ALA A 149 -5.30 16.68 -6.62
C ALA A 149 -4.02 17.01 -5.83
N SER A 150 -4.13 17.26 -4.52
CA SER A 150 -3.04 17.74 -3.67
C SER A 150 -1.86 16.78 -3.64
N VAL A 151 -2.15 15.48 -3.55
CA VAL A 151 -1.13 14.43 -3.61
C VAL A 151 -0.44 14.42 -4.98
N LEU A 152 -1.21 14.47 -6.07
CA LEU A 152 -0.65 14.53 -7.42
C LEU A 152 0.27 15.75 -7.57
N HIS A 153 -0.21 16.92 -7.16
CA HIS A 153 0.54 18.16 -7.22
C HIS A 153 1.84 18.08 -6.41
N ALA A 154 1.77 17.63 -5.16
CA ALA A 154 2.95 17.46 -4.31
C ALA A 154 3.97 16.48 -4.90
N ARG A 155 3.53 15.42 -5.57
CA ARG A 155 4.42 14.46 -6.25
C ARG A 155 5.03 15.04 -7.52
N VAL A 156 4.27 15.80 -8.32
CA VAL A 156 4.79 16.44 -9.55
C VAL A 156 5.77 17.58 -9.22
N LEU A 157 5.55 18.31 -8.13
CA LEU A 157 6.50 19.31 -7.63
C LEU A 157 7.79 18.70 -7.06
N SER A 158 7.75 17.40 -6.73
CA SER A 158 8.91 16.69 -6.19
C SER A 158 9.77 16.18 -7.33
N ASP A 159 11.01 16.63 -7.39
CA ASP A 159 12.07 16.07 -8.22
C ASP A 159 12.44 14.62 -7.84
N ARG A 160 11.95 14.13 -6.70
CA ARG A 160 12.23 12.78 -6.16
C ARG A 160 11.27 11.72 -6.65
N VAL A 161 10.21 12.10 -7.37
CA VAL A 161 9.15 11.17 -7.77
C VAL A 161 8.81 11.35 -9.23
N SER A 162 8.89 10.27 -10.00
CA SER A 162 8.40 10.26 -11.37
C SER A 162 6.90 9.96 -11.40
N VAL A 163 6.09 10.93 -11.83
CA VAL A 163 4.64 10.77 -11.98
C VAL A 163 4.27 10.47 -13.44
N THR A 164 3.46 9.43 -13.65
CA THR A 164 3.05 8.99 -15.00
C THR A 164 1.56 8.72 -15.11
N THR A 165 1.02 8.79 -16.32
CA THR A 165 -0.39 8.56 -16.66
C THR A 165 -0.54 7.84 -18.00
N ASP A 166 -1.73 7.31 -18.28
CA ASP A 166 -2.09 6.61 -19.52
C ASP A 166 -2.99 7.45 -20.46
N ILE A 167 -3.08 8.76 -20.22
CA ILE A 167 -3.69 9.72 -21.14
C ILE A 167 -2.61 10.39 -21.99
N GLY A 168 -2.87 10.55 -23.29
CA GLY A 168 -2.02 11.34 -24.19
C GLY A 168 -2.45 12.79 -24.31
N SER A 169 -3.66 13.12 -23.85
CA SER A 169 -4.19 14.48 -23.80
C SER A 169 -5.06 14.71 -22.57
N TRP A 170 -4.98 15.91 -21.98
CA TRP A 170 -5.86 16.32 -20.88
C TRP A 170 -7.35 16.28 -21.25
N SER A 171 -7.71 16.42 -22.53
CA SER A 171 -9.10 16.27 -22.98
C SER A 171 -9.68 14.86 -22.73
N GLU A 172 -8.83 13.83 -22.63
CA GLU A 172 -9.26 12.45 -22.40
C GLU A 172 -9.83 12.22 -21.01
N ILE A 173 -9.44 13.02 -20.00
CA ILE A 173 -9.92 12.81 -18.61
C ILE A 173 -11.41 13.08 -18.49
N VAL A 174 -11.96 13.97 -19.34
CA VAL A 174 -13.40 14.26 -19.40
C VAL A 174 -14.15 13.08 -20.02
N GLU A 175 -13.60 12.48 -21.09
CA GLU A 175 -14.19 11.29 -21.73
C GLU A 175 -14.18 10.09 -20.78
N ARG A 176 -13.05 9.87 -20.09
CA ARG A 176 -12.86 8.77 -19.14
C ARG A 176 -13.56 9.02 -17.80
N LYS A 177 -13.97 10.28 -17.53
CA LYS A 177 -14.44 10.78 -16.24
C LYS A 177 -13.47 10.51 -15.08
N ALA A 178 -12.20 10.34 -15.40
CA ALA A 178 -11.16 9.93 -14.47
C ALA A 178 -9.77 10.24 -15.02
N LEU A 179 -8.87 10.64 -14.12
CA LEU A 179 -7.42 10.68 -14.31
C LEU A 179 -6.80 9.59 -13.43
N SER A 180 -6.28 8.53 -14.04
CA SER A 180 -5.43 7.57 -13.33
C SER A 180 -3.97 8.00 -13.49
N TRP A 181 -3.26 8.07 -12.38
CA TRP A 181 -1.83 8.36 -12.38
C TRP A 181 -1.12 7.44 -11.40
N SER A 182 0.16 7.20 -11.67
CA SER A 182 1.05 6.44 -10.81
C SER A 182 2.34 7.20 -10.56
N SER A 183 3.02 6.88 -9.48
CA SER A 183 4.25 7.54 -9.10
C SER A 183 5.28 6.54 -8.59
N ILE A 184 6.55 6.79 -8.90
CA ILE A 184 7.68 5.97 -8.44
C ILE A 184 8.70 6.89 -7.78
N TRP A 185 9.02 6.64 -6.52
CA TRP A 185 10.07 7.34 -5.78
C TRP A 185 11.47 6.92 -6.25
N SER A 186 12.34 7.90 -6.45
CA SER A 186 13.71 7.74 -6.92
C SER A 186 14.66 7.52 -5.74
N PRO A 187 15.57 6.52 -5.81
CA PRO A 187 16.62 6.31 -4.82
C PRO A 187 17.83 7.25 -5.02
N GLU A 188 17.84 8.14 -6.01
CA GLU A 188 19.02 8.96 -6.40
C GLU A 188 19.55 9.91 -5.31
N GLN A 189 18.74 10.24 -4.30
CA GLN A 189 19.20 11.05 -3.16
C GLN A 189 19.74 10.21 -2.00
N LEU A 190 19.61 8.88 -2.04
CA LEU A 190 20.13 7.99 -1.01
C LEU A 190 21.67 7.89 -0.94
N PRO A 191 22.44 8.05 -2.04
CA PRO A 191 23.90 7.99 -2.00
C PRO A 191 24.60 9.08 -1.16
N VAL A 192 23.86 10.10 -0.70
CA VAL A 192 24.41 11.13 0.19
C VAL A 192 24.67 10.62 1.61
N PHE A 193 23.97 9.55 2.02
CA PHE A 193 24.19 8.90 3.31
C PHE A 193 25.44 8.02 3.23
N ASP A 194 26.17 7.91 4.34
CA ASP A 194 27.36 7.04 4.43
C ASP A 194 26.96 5.56 4.26
N HIS A 195 25.81 5.20 4.83
CA HIS A 195 25.24 3.86 4.76
C HIS A 195 23.72 3.94 4.63
N VAL A 196 23.16 3.06 3.81
CA VAL A 196 21.71 2.86 3.69
C VAL A 196 21.40 1.38 3.94
N HIS A 197 20.68 1.11 5.01
CA HIS A 197 20.25 -0.23 5.37
C HIS A 197 18.74 -0.36 5.19
N VAL A 198 18.29 -1.47 4.61
CA VAL A 198 16.88 -1.83 4.53
C VAL A 198 16.65 -3.07 5.39
N LEU A 199 15.84 -2.92 6.43
CA LEU A 199 15.44 -3.99 7.34
C LEU A 199 14.03 -4.44 6.98
N ALA A 200 13.91 -5.33 6.00
CA ALA A 200 12.64 -5.81 5.52
C ALA A 200 12.61 -7.34 5.41
N ASN A 201 11.43 -7.92 5.64
CA ASN A 201 11.20 -9.33 5.37
C ASN A 201 11.21 -9.58 3.85
N ASP A 202 11.96 -10.59 3.41
CA ASP A 202 12.00 -11.06 2.01
C ASP A 202 12.15 -9.91 0.98
N PHE A 203 13.05 -8.96 1.27
CA PHE A 203 13.15 -7.70 0.54
C PHE A 203 13.41 -7.88 -0.96
N ASP A 204 14.21 -8.88 -1.33
CA ASP A 204 14.55 -9.26 -2.71
C ASP A 204 13.32 -9.72 -3.52
N HIS A 205 12.27 -10.19 -2.87
CA HIS A 205 10.99 -10.52 -3.49
C HIS A 205 9.99 -9.36 -3.51
N SER A 206 10.33 -8.21 -2.93
CA SER A 206 9.44 -7.06 -2.86
C SER A 206 9.30 -6.31 -4.19
N VAL A 207 8.13 -5.70 -4.42
CA VAL A 207 7.91 -4.75 -5.54
C VAL A 207 8.98 -3.67 -5.60
N THR A 208 9.39 -3.16 -4.44
CA THR A 208 10.40 -2.12 -4.31
C THR A 208 11.74 -2.56 -4.87
N PHE A 209 12.24 -3.72 -4.45
CA PHE A 209 13.50 -4.26 -4.96
C PHE A 209 13.43 -4.53 -6.47
N GLN A 210 12.33 -5.10 -6.96
CA GLN A 210 12.17 -5.43 -8.37
C GLN A 210 12.13 -4.16 -9.25
N ILE A 211 11.42 -3.11 -8.83
CA ILE A 211 11.43 -1.81 -9.50
C ILE A 211 12.82 -1.20 -9.47
N PHE A 212 13.49 -1.20 -8.31
CA PHE A 212 14.83 -0.64 -8.18
C PHE A 212 15.85 -1.34 -9.07
N ARG A 213 15.91 -2.67 -9.03
CA ARG A 213 16.81 -3.47 -9.87
C ARG A 213 16.57 -3.24 -11.37
N LYS A 214 15.32 -2.99 -11.77
CA LYS A 214 14.96 -2.77 -13.18
C LYS A 214 15.30 -1.35 -13.65
N ARG A 215 15.08 -0.34 -12.82
CA ARG A 215 15.21 1.08 -13.20
C ARG A 215 16.57 1.70 -12.87
N TRP A 216 17.22 1.22 -11.82
CA TRP A 216 18.52 1.66 -11.34
C TRP A 216 19.45 0.45 -11.20
N PRO A 217 19.83 -0.20 -12.32
CA PRO A 217 20.66 -1.41 -12.32
C PRO A 217 22.07 -1.20 -11.71
N GLU A 218 22.49 0.04 -11.55
CA GLU A 218 23.73 0.44 -10.89
C GLU A 218 23.68 0.31 -9.35
N LEU A 219 22.49 0.16 -8.75
CA LEU A 219 22.37 -0.09 -7.33
C LEU A 219 22.89 -1.49 -6.97
N VAL A 220 23.92 -1.54 -6.14
CA VAL A 220 24.48 -2.77 -5.59
C VAL A 220 23.79 -3.10 -4.27
N TRP A 221 23.24 -4.32 -4.19
CA TRP A 221 22.57 -4.82 -3.00
C TRP A 221 23.44 -5.82 -2.27
N GLU A 222 23.84 -5.48 -1.05
CA GLU A 222 24.62 -6.35 -0.20
C GLU A 222 23.74 -6.94 0.91
N ARG A 223 23.70 -8.27 0.99
CA ARG A 223 23.00 -8.96 2.07
C ARG A 223 23.86 -8.94 3.32
N LEU A 224 23.38 -8.28 4.36
CA LEU A 224 24.01 -8.30 5.67
C LEU A 224 23.46 -9.45 6.49
N ASP A 225 24.19 -10.57 6.53
CA ASP A 225 23.82 -11.70 7.39
C ASP A 225 24.10 -11.34 8.86
N ARG A 226 23.04 -10.93 9.57
CA ARG A 226 23.10 -10.73 11.02
C ARG A 226 22.57 -11.98 11.71
N PRO A 227 23.41 -12.76 12.41
CA PRO A 227 22.93 -13.91 13.15
C PRO A 227 21.95 -13.45 14.23
N THR A 228 20.73 -14.00 14.21
CA THR A 228 19.79 -13.79 15.31
C THR A 228 20.38 -14.41 16.57
N ARG A 229 20.40 -13.64 17.67
CA ARG A 229 20.74 -14.18 18.99
C ARG A 229 19.58 -14.97 19.60
N ARG A 230 18.38 -14.82 19.06
CA ARG A 230 17.18 -15.51 19.57
C ARG A 230 17.14 -16.92 19.02
N ARG A 231 17.14 -17.90 19.92
CA ARG A 231 16.86 -19.30 19.60
C ARG A 231 15.36 -19.53 19.77
N TYR A 232 14.72 -20.05 18.73
CA TYR A 232 13.29 -20.35 18.74
C TYR A 232 13.09 -21.83 19.04
N GLU A 233 12.15 -22.12 19.94
CA GLU A 233 11.67 -23.48 20.17
C GLU A 233 10.85 -23.98 18.98
N HIS A 234 10.94 -25.29 18.72
CA HIS A 234 10.21 -25.92 17.63
C HIS A 234 8.72 -26.03 17.97
N ARG A 235 7.85 -25.83 16.97
CA ARG A 235 6.39 -25.94 17.13
C ARG A 235 5.67 -26.35 15.85
N ASP A 236 4.49 -26.90 16.01
CA ASP A 236 3.60 -27.26 14.90
C ASP A 236 2.77 -26.04 14.48
N VAL A 237 2.53 -25.91 13.17
CA VAL A 237 1.70 -24.86 12.59
C VAL A 237 0.64 -25.50 11.70
N VAL A 238 -0.62 -25.47 12.11
CA VAL A 238 -1.73 -25.99 11.30
C VAL A 238 -2.31 -24.86 10.45
N ILE A 239 -2.21 -24.98 9.13
CA ILE A 239 -2.70 -23.99 8.17
C ILE A 239 -4.01 -24.50 7.57
N ARG A 240 -5.13 -23.93 8.02
CA ARG A 240 -6.48 -24.25 7.57
C ARG A 240 -6.82 -23.41 6.33
N TYR A 241 -7.36 -24.03 5.29
CA TYR A 241 -7.86 -23.34 4.10
C TYR A 241 -9.18 -23.96 3.63
N HIS A 242 -9.97 -23.23 2.84
CA HIS A 242 -11.37 -23.56 2.59
C HIS A 242 -11.69 -23.78 1.11
N ALA A 243 -10.95 -23.12 0.21
CA ALA A 243 -11.09 -23.26 -1.23
C ALA A 243 -9.86 -23.95 -1.84
N ASP A 244 -10.10 -25.02 -2.62
CA ASP A 244 -9.05 -25.77 -3.33
C ASP A 244 -9.10 -25.50 -4.84
N ALA A 245 -10.30 -25.29 -5.39
CA ALA A 245 -10.51 -25.10 -6.84
C ALA A 245 -10.58 -23.63 -7.30
N HIS A 246 -10.38 -22.66 -6.41
CA HIS A 246 -10.30 -21.24 -6.75
C HIS A 246 -9.59 -20.43 -5.68
N GLU A 247 -9.10 -19.27 -6.06
CA GLU A 247 -8.48 -18.33 -5.14
C GLU A 247 -9.46 -17.22 -4.70
N ALA A 248 -9.15 -16.59 -3.57
CA ALA A 248 -9.82 -15.39 -3.11
C ALA A 248 -9.73 -14.28 -4.16
N SER A 249 -10.80 -13.54 -4.41
CA SER A 249 -10.75 -12.39 -5.31
C SER A 249 -11.81 -11.38 -4.95
N ARG A 250 -11.56 -10.11 -5.30
CA ARG A 250 -12.52 -9.03 -5.07
C ARG A 250 -13.83 -9.27 -5.82
N SER A 251 -13.77 -9.82 -7.03
CA SER A 251 -14.95 -10.18 -7.83
C SER A 251 -15.76 -11.28 -7.16
N LEU A 252 -15.11 -12.32 -6.66
CA LEU A 252 -15.79 -13.39 -5.94
C LEU A 252 -16.44 -12.87 -4.66
N PHE A 253 -15.69 -12.19 -3.80
CA PHE A 253 -16.19 -11.70 -2.50
C PHE A 253 -17.32 -10.68 -2.66
N SER A 254 -17.37 -9.96 -3.78
CA SER A 254 -18.46 -9.02 -4.08
C SER A 254 -19.71 -9.71 -4.64
N SER A 255 -19.63 -10.98 -5.07
CA SER A 255 -20.76 -11.76 -5.55
C SER A 255 -21.57 -12.36 -4.40
N GLU A 256 -22.88 -12.59 -4.60
CA GLU A 256 -23.75 -13.23 -3.59
C GLU A 256 -23.19 -14.57 -3.10
N ARG A 257 -22.66 -15.38 -4.02
CA ARG A 257 -22.07 -16.68 -3.68
C ARG A 257 -20.80 -16.52 -2.83
N GLY A 258 -19.90 -15.62 -3.18
CA GLY A 258 -18.71 -15.36 -2.37
C GLY A 258 -19.06 -14.81 -0.99
N GLN A 259 -20.07 -13.94 -0.88
CA GLN A 259 -20.57 -13.48 0.42
C GLN A 259 -21.12 -14.63 1.28
N ARG A 260 -21.78 -15.62 0.65
CA ARG A 260 -22.20 -16.85 1.34
C ARG A 260 -21.00 -17.67 1.82
N HIS A 261 -19.95 -17.82 1.02
CA HIS A 261 -18.71 -18.50 1.45
C HIS A 261 -18.12 -17.82 2.70
N LEU A 262 -18.01 -16.48 2.69
CA LEU A 262 -17.48 -15.71 3.82
C LEU A 262 -18.32 -15.88 5.09
N ARG A 263 -19.66 -15.92 5.00
CA ARG A 263 -20.53 -16.19 6.15
C ARG A 263 -20.36 -17.62 6.69
N MET A 264 -20.20 -18.62 5.81
CA MET A 264 -19.95 -19.99 6.24
C MET A 264 -18.62 -20.09 6.99
N ILE A 265 -17.58 -19.41 6.50
CA ILE A 265 -16.30 -19.29 7.20
C ILE A 265 -16.52 -18.66 8.59
N ALA A 266 -17.22 -17.53 8.68
CA ALA A 266 -17.47 -16.87 9.96
C ALA A 266 -18.13 -17.79 11.00
N LEU A 267 -19.10 -18.61 10.57
CA LEU A 267 -19.76 -19.62 11.42
C LEU A 267 -18.82 -20.76 11.83
N ASP A 268 -17.96 -21.25 10.94
CA ASP A 268 -16.92 -22.21 11.29
C ASP A 268 -15.96 -21.63 12.34
N LEU A 269 -15.51 -20.38 12.18
CA LEU A 269 -14.63 -19.73 13.15
C LEU A 269 -15.27 -19.66 14.54
N ALA A 270 -16.56 -19.31 14.61
CA ALA A 270 -17.32 -19.25 15.86
C ALA A 270 -17.42 -20.62 16.56
N ALA A 271 -17.49 -21.71 15.80
CA ALA A 271 -17.54 -23.06 16.35
C ALA A 271 -16.17 -23.56 16.82
N GLN A 272 -15.08 -23.09 16.21
CA GLN A 272 -13.73 -23.65 16.40
C GLN A 272 -12.87 -22.91 17.40
N PHE A 273 -13.06 -21.60 17.57
CA PHE A 273 -12.12 -20.75 18.29
C PHE A 273 -12.71 -20.05 19.52
N SER A 274 -11.88 -19.91 20.55
CA SER A 274 -12.22 -19.15 21.76
C SER A 274 -12.00 -17.64 21.56
N PRO A 275 -12.89 -16.77 22.07
CA PRO A 275 -12.69 -15.32 22.03
C PRO A 275 -11.41 -14.82 22.71
N THR A 276 -10.83 -15.57 23.65
CA THR A 276 -9.63 -15.13 24.38
C THR A 276 -8.32 -15.54 23.70
N ASN A 277 -8.38 -16.44 22.71
CA ASN A 277 -7.20 -17.01 22.08
C ASN A 277 -7.31 -17.02 20.55
N HIS A 278 -7.92 -15.97 20.00
CA HIS A 278 -8.08 -15.82 18.56
C HIS A 278 -7.99 -14.35 18.16
N MET A 279 -7.26 -14.10 17.08
CA MET A 279 -7.28 -12.82 16.39
C MET A 279 -7.68 -13.03 14.94
N TRP A 280 -8.39 -12.07 14.36
CA TRP A 280 -8.85 -12.21 12.99
C TRP A 280 -8.91 -10.90 12.24
N THR A 281 -8.87 -11.01 10.91
CA THR A 281 -9.00 -9.88 10.01
C THR A 281 -9.64 -10.27 8.67
N CYS A 282 -10.21 -9.29 7.99
CA CYS A 282 -10.72 -9.39 6.64
C CYS A 282 -10.61 -8.03 5.93
N ASN A 283 -10.90 -7.99 4.63
CA ASN A 283 -11.06 -6.71 3.92
C ASN A 283 -12.20 -5.91 4.56
N SER A 284 -12.00 -4.60 4.79
CA SER A 284 -12.98 -3.74 5.49
C SER A 284 -14.38 -3.73 4.87
N ARG A 285 -14.50 -3.95 3.56
CA ARG A 285 -15.79 -4.03 2.86
C ARG A 285 -16.59 -5.30 3.18
N ASP A 286 -15.89 -6.35 3.61
CA ASP A 286 -16.47 -7.67 3.84
C ASP A 286 -16.71 -7.93 5.33
N GLU A 287 -16.23 -7.04 6.20
CA GLU A 287 -16.47 -7.05 7.66
C GLU A 287 -17.94 -7.24 8.06
N PRO A 288 -18.94 -6.61 7.42
CA PRO A 288 -20.35 -6.84 7.78
C PRO A 288 -20.81 -8.30 7.66
N LEU A 289 -20.07 -9.15 6.92
CA LEU A 289 -20.37 -10.58 6.77
C LEU A 289 -19.85 -11.42 7.95
N PHE A 290 -18.96 -10.85 8.76
CA PHE A 290 -18.41 -11.46 9.98
C PHE A 290 -19.08 -10.92 11.25
N ASN A 291 -20.13 -10.11 11.12
CA ASN A 291 -20.91 -9.56 12.22
C ASN A 291 -22.33 -10.13 12.21
N TYR A 292 -22.95 -10.22 13.39
CA TYR A 292 -24.37 -10.58 13.46
C TYR A 292 -25.21 -9.48 12.80
N PRO A 293 -26.34 -9.83 12.15
CA PRO A 293 -27.26 -8.83 11.59
C PRO A 293 -27.79 -7.86 12.65
N ASP A 294 -27.98 -8.38 13.86
CA ASP A 294 -28.29 -7.62 15.06
C ASP A 294 -26.99 -7.01 15.61
N ARG A 295 -26.90 -5.67 15.56
CA ARG A 295 -25.69 -4.93 15.94
C ARG A 295 -25.35 -5.10 17.42
N ASP A 296 -26.33 -5.44 18.25
CA ASP A 296 -26.15 -5.60 19.69
C ASP A 296 -25.43 -6.92 20.04
N GLN A 297 -25.35 -7.87 19.11
CA GLN A 297 -24.69 -9.17 19.31
C GLN A 297 -23.20 -9.18 18.91
N GLY A 298 -22.71 -8.11 18.28
CA GLY A 298 -21.29 -7.98 17.91
C GLY A 298 -20.84 -8.89 16.76
N ALA A 299 -19.58 -9.33 16.80
CA ALA A 299 -18.96 -10.15 15.75
C ALA A 299 -19.34 -11.63 15.86
N ILE A 300 -19.60 -12.28 14.72
CA ILE A 300 -19.73 -13.75 14.61
C ILE A 300 -18.37 -14.39 14.83
N ALA A 301 -17.33 -13.88 14.17
CA ALA A 301 -15.98 -14.39 14.36
C ALA A 301 -15.46 -14.04 15.77
N PRO A 302 -15.03 -15.04 16.56
CA PRO A 302 -14.65 -14.83 17.94
C PRO A 302 -13.32 -14.08 18.05
N GLY A 303 -13.11 -13.40 19.17
CA GLY A 303 -11.82 -12.81 19.53
C GLY A 303 -11.56 -11.44 18.92
N VAL A 304 -10.28 -11.09 18.82
CA VAL A 304 -9.88 -9.71 18.57
C VAL A 304 -9.81 -9.45 17.07
N LYS A 305 -10.71 -8.60 16.58
CA LYS A 305 -10.63 -8.07 15.22
C LYS A 305 -9.49 -7.05 15.12
N LEU A 306 -8.64 -7.23 14.12
CA LEU A 306 -7.48 -6.38 13.86
C LEU A 306 -7.50 -5.86 12.41
N SER A 307 -6.81 -4.76 12.14
CA SER A 307 -6.54 -4.35 10.75
C SER A 307 -5.56 -5.35 10.11
N PRO A 308 -5.64 -5.62 8.79
CA PRO A 308 -4.73 -6.57 8.14
C PRO A 308 -3.26 -6.20 8.34
N ARG A 309 -2.94 -4.91 8.25
CA ARG A 309 -1.61 -4.38 8.57
C ARG A 309 -1.52 -4.11 10.08
N GLN A 310 -0.67 -4.88 10.76
CA GLN A 310 -0.37 -4.78 12.20
C GLN A 310 1.09 -4.36 12.42
N GLN A 311 1.47 -3.13 12.03
CA GLN A 311 2.83 -2.63 12.23
C GLN A 311 3.16 -2.53 13.73
N GLY A 312 4.35 -2.97 14.13
CA GLY A 312 4.90 -2.76 15.48
C GLY A 312 4.24 -3.49 16.68
N SER A 313 3.08 -4.14 16.56
CA SER A 313 2.39 -4.71 17.75
C SER A 313 2.96 -6.06 18.21
N ASN A 314 3.45 -6.14 19.45
CA ASN A 314 3.83 -7.40 20.12
C ASN A 314 2.74 -7.94 21.07
N ARG A 315 1.59 -7.25 21.17
CA ARG A 315 0.54 -7.53 22.17
C ARG A 315 -0.09 -8.92 22.04
N PHE A 316 -0.01 -9.53 20.86
CA PHE A 316 -0.74 -10.77 20.53
C PHE A 316 0.16 -12.01 20.51
N GLN A 317 1.40 -11.92 21.01
CA GLN A 317 2.33 -13.05 21.08
C GLN A 317 1.86 -14.20 21.97
N SER A 318 0.84 -14.00 22.82
CA SER A 318 0.21 -15.08 23.59
C SER A 318 -0.92 -15.80 22.85
N ILE A 319 -1.35 -15.29 21.68
CA ILE A 319 -2.44 -15.87 20.89
C ILE A 319 -1.92 -16.97 19.97
N ASN A 320 -2.57 -18.12 19.97
CA ASN A 320 -2.20 -19.28 19.16
C ASN A 320 -3.06 -19.45 17.90
N ASN A 321 -4.17 -18.73 17.77
CA ASN A 321 -5.04 -18.85 16.59
C ASN A 321 -5.15 -17.52 15.85
N ALA A 322 -4.97 -17.57 14.53
CA ALA A 322 -5.12 -16.41 13.65
C ALA A 322 -6.01 -16.75 12.46
N THR A 323 -6.92 -15.85 12.08
CA THR A 323 -7.63 -15.95 10.81
C THR A 323 -7.41 -14.71 9.95
N ILE A 324 -7.05 -14.90 8.70
CA ILE A 324 -6.93 -13.82 7.72
C ILE A 324 -7.66 -14.20 6.43
N ILE A 325 -8.89 -13.68 6.28
CA ILE A 325 -9.69 -13.81 5.06
C ILE A 325 -9.53 -12.53 4.25
N TYR A 326 -8.46 -12.48 3.49
CA TYR A 326 -7.99 -11.26 2.85
C TYR A 326 -7.65 -11.49 1.39
N THR A 327 -8.00 -10.51 0.55
CA THR A 327 -7.47 -10.42 -0.81
C THR A 327 -7.06 -9.00 -1.18
N ALA A 328 -5.93 -8.87 -1.86
CA ALA A 328 -5.37 -7.61 -2.34
C ALA A 328 -4.67 -7.76 -3.70
N LYS A 329 -5.24 -8.60 -4.55
CA LYS A 329 -4.77 -8.84 -5.92
C LYS A 329 -4.77 -7.56 -6.75
N PRO A 330 -3.81 -7.42 -7.68
CA PRO A 330 -3.77 -6.28 -8.58
C PRO A 330 -5.04 -6.22 -9.43
N ASP A 331 -5.49 -5.01 -9.73
CA ASP A 331 -6.50 -4.82 -10.77
C ASP A 331 -5.86 -4.83 -12.18
N ASN A 332 -6.67 -4.84 -13.22
CA ASN A 332 -6.17 -4.85 -14.61
C ASN A 332 -5.27 -3.65 -14.93
N THR A 333 -5.40 -2.54 -14.21
CA THR A 333 -4.57 -1.35 -14.43
C THR A 333 -3.18 -1.55 -13.83
N ASP A 334 -3.13 -2.11 -12.63
CA ASP A 334 -1.89 -2.52 -11.97
C ASP A 334 -1.14 -3.57 -12.81
N ILE A 335 -1.84 -4.59 -13.31
CA ILE A 335 -1.30 -5.64 -14.19
C ILE A 335 -0.68 -5.01 -15.44
N ALA A 336 -1.46 -4.24 -16.20
CA ALA A 336 -0.99 -3.62 -17.44
C ALA A 336 0.19 -2.67 -17.20
N MET A 337 0.23 -1.99 -16.05
CA MET A 337 1.37 -1.13 -15.71
C MET A 337 2.63 -1.94 -15.44
N PHE A 338 2.54 -3.04 -14.69
CA PHE A 338 3.69 -3.88 -14.35
C PHE A 338 4.25 -4.58 -15.59
N GLU A 339 3.38 -5.11 -16.44
CA GLU A 339 3.77 -5.69 -17.73
C GLU A 339 4.51 -4.67 -18.60
N GLU A 340 4.03 -3.43 -18.66
CA GLU A 340 4.66 -2.36 -19.46
C GLU A 340 6.05 -1.95 -18.94
N ILE A 341 6.28 -1.95 -17.62
CA ILE A 341 7.62 -1.72 -17.04
C ILE A 341 8.48 -2.99 -17.03
N GLY A 342 7.96 -4.10 -17.57
CA GLY A 342 8.65 -5.38 -17.69
C GLY A 342 8.84 -6.10 -16.36
N LEU A 343 7.85 -6.01 -15.46
CA LEU A 343 7.77 -6.72 -14.18
C LEU A 343 6.57 -7.67 -14.17
N ASP A 344 6.70 -8.77 -13.44
CA ASP A 344 5.61 -9.72 -13.22
C ASP A 344 4.55 -9.10 -12.27
N PRO A 345 3.27 -9.01 -12.67
CA PRO A 345 2.18 -8.57 -11.78
C PRO A 345 2.06 -9.39 -10.49
N GLN A 346 2.55 -10.63 -10.48
CA GLN A 346 2.55 -11.49 -9.30
C GLN A 346 3.30 -10.87 -8.12
N TYR A 347 4.32 -10.04 -8.36
CA TYR A 347 5.01 -9.30 -7.29
C TYR A 347 4.06 -8.39 -6.51
N ILE A 348 2.99 -7.88 -7.14
CA ILE A 348 1.99 -7.06 -6.47
C ILE A 348 1.17 -7.92 -5.51
N THR A 349 0.73 -9.10 -5.94
CA THR A 349 0.03 -10.06 -5.08
C THR A 349 0.91 -10.48 -3.92
N ASP A 350 2.18 -10.78 -4.19
CA ASP A 350 3.16 -11.15 -3.17
C ASP A 350 3.33 -10.06 -2.12
N SER A 351 3.52 -8.81 -2.57
CA SER A 351 3.76 -7.68 -1.68
C SER A 351 2.50 -7.18 -0.95
N ARG A 352 1.33 -7.17 -1.59
CA ARG A 352 0.10 -6.60 -1.01
C ARG A 352 -0.71 -7.62 -0.24
N GLU A 353 -0.80 -8.85 -0.75
CA GLU A 353 -1.64 -9.91 -0.17
C GLU A 353 -0.82 -10.85 0.71
N ARG A 354 0.16 -11.54 0.12
CA ARG A 354 0.87 -12.64 0.78
C ARG A 354 1.76 -12.17 1.94
N GLU A 355 2.51 -11.08 1.76
CA GLU A 355 3.29 -10.48 2.84
C GLU A 355 2.40 -9.99 3.99
N THR A 356 1.24 -9.40 3.68
CA THR A 356 0.26 -9.02 4.72
C THR A 356 -0.24 -10.25 5.49
N ILE A 357 -0.49 -11.36 4.79
CA ILE A 357 -0.88 -12.65 5.39
C ILE A 357 0.22 -13.19 6.31
N VAL A 358 1.47 -13.21 5.86
CA VAL A 358 2.63 -13.63 6.66
C VAL A 358 2.79 -12.74 7.89
N GLN A 359 2.79 -11.42 7.72
CA GLN A 359 2.96 -10.47 8.81
C GLN A 359 1.85 -10.59 9.85
N PHE A 360 0.59 -10.80 9.44
CA PHE A 360 -0.51 -11.00 10.36
C PHE A 360 -0.38 -12.32 11.12
N SER A 361 -0.11 -13.41 10.40
CA SER A 361 0.01 -14.75 10.96
C SER A 361 1.15 -14.89 11.97
N THR A 362 2.25 -14.18 11.73
CA THR A 362 3.42 -14.14 12.64
C THR A 362 3.20 -13.24 13.86
N ARG A 363 2.04 -12.58 14.03
CA ARG A 363 1.70 -11.86 15.29
C ARG A 363 1.18 -12.76 16.39
N THR A 364 1.03 -14.06 16.11
CA THR A 364 0.73 -15.11 17.08
C THR A 364 1.95 -15.44 17.95
N SER A 365 1.81 -16.47 18.78
CA SER A 365 2.90 -17.08 19.54
C SER A 365 4.03 -17.64 18.70
N VAL A 366 3.92 -17.73 17.36
CA VAL A 366 5.08 -17.94 16.47
C VAL A 366 6.24 -16.98 16.77
N ARG A 367 5.94 -15.74 17.16
CA ARG A 367 6.95 -14.71 17.43
C ARG A 367 7.58 -14.82 18.82
N ASP A 368 6.94 -15.54 19.74
CA ASP A 368 7.53 -15.88 21.03
C ASP A 368 8.57 -16.99 20.86
N ALA A 369 9.82 -16.66 21.14
CA ALA A 369 10.94 -17.59 21.00
C ALA A 369 10.81 -18.83 21.90
N ALA A 370 10.19 -18.68 23.08
CA ALA A 370 10.08 -19.75 24.06
C ALA A 370 8.81 -20.63 23.88
N SER A 371 7.83 -20.16 23.11
CA SER A 371 6.57 -20.91 22.94
C SER A 371 6.79 -22.20 22.14
N THR A 372 6.24 -23.30 22.64
CA THR A 372 6.12 -24.58 21.93
C THR A 372 4.69 -24.87 21.49
N ALA A 373 3.77 -23.94 21.75
CA ALA A 373 2.35 -24.14 21.49
C ALA A 373 2.08 -24.31 19.99
N THR A 374 1.20 -25.24 19.65
CA THR A 374 0.67 -25.37 18.30
C THR A 374 -0.08 -24.11 17.91
N VAL A 375 0.21 -23.60 16.71
CA VAL A 375 -0.43 -22.41 16.15
C VAL A 375 -1.37 -22.84 15.03
N THR A 376 -2.61 -22.33 15.04
CA THR A 376 -3.56 -22.54 13.95
C THR A 376 -3.74 -21.24 13.17
N ILE A 377 -3.53 -21.29 11.86
CA ILE A 377 -3.70 -20.15 10.96
C ILE A 377 -4.75 -20.51 9.91
N THR A 378 -5.78 -19.70 9.78
CA THR A 378 -6.84 -19.89 8.79
C THR A 378 -6.75 -18.86 7.68
N VAL A 379 -6.68 -19.33 6.43
CA VAL A 379 -6.71 -18.53 5.20
C VAL A 379 -7.85 -18.98 4.28
N TYR A 380 -8.09 -18.24 3.20
CA TYR A 380 -9.23 -18.52 2.31
C TYR A 380 -8.98 -19.74 1.42
N ASP A 381 -7.87 -19.73 0.67
CA ASP A 381 -7.58 -20.70 -0.38
C ASP A 381 -6.23 -21.39 -0.22
N ARG A 382 -6.03 -22.42 -1.05
CA ARG A 382 -4.81 -23.21 -1.09
C ARG A 382 -3.56 -22.43 -1.45
N GLU A 383 -3.62 -21.49 -2.37
CA GLU A 383 -2.45 -20.69 -2.78
C GLU A 383 -1.91 -19.85 -1.62
N GLN A 384 -2.81 -19.26 -0.82
CA GLN A 384 -2.46 -18.58 0.42
C GLN A 384 -1.87 -19.54 1.46
N ALA A 385 -2.42 -20.75 1.57
CA ALA A 385 -1.97 -21.76 2.52
C ALA A 385 -0.57 -22.29 2.18
N GLU A 386 -0.33 -22.64 0.93
CA GLU A 386 0.97 -23.09 0.41
C GLU A 386 2.03 -21.97 0.50
N HIS A 387 1.63 -20.71 0.32
CA HIS A 387 2.55 -19.59 0.56
C HIS A 387 3.00 -19.54 2.03
N LEU A 388 2.07 -19.66 2.98
CA LEU A 388 2.40 -19.71 4.41
C LEU A 388 3.23 -20.94 4.77
N GLU A 389 2.92 -22.11 4.21
CA GLU A 389 3.71 -23.33 4.42
C GLU A 389 5.16 -23.12 3.98
N ARG A 390 5.36 -22.63 2.75
CA ARG A 390 6.70 -22.30 2.24
C ARG A 390 7.41 -21.28 3.14
N TYR A 391 6.71 -20.29 3.68
CA TYR A 391 7.30 -19.33 4.62
C TYR A 391 7.75 -20.03 5.92
N PHE A 392 6.87 -20.79 6.57
CA PHE A 392 7.17 -21.46 7.84
C PHE A 392 8.23 -22.55 7.70
N LEU A 393 8.31 -23.25 6.58
CA LEU A 393 9.41 -24.19 6.32
C LEU A 393 10.77 -23.47 6.29
N ARG A 394 10.85 -22.25 5.72
CA ARG A 394 12.09 -21.47 5.67
C ARG A 394 12.55 -20.97 7.04
N THR A 395 11.67 -20.87 8.04
CA THR A 395 12.07 -20.41 9.38
C THR A 395 12.90 -21.46 10.13
N GLY A 396 12.76 -22.74 9.78
CA GLY A 396 13.51 -23.86 10.37
C GLY A 396 13.04 -24.29 11.77
N TYR A 397 12.15 -23.54 12.43
CA TYR A 397 11.60 -23.88 13.75
C TYR A 397 10.09 -24.15 13.74
N CYS A 398 9.42 -23.99 12.60
CA CYS A 398 8.01 -24.32 12.43
C CYS A 398 7.85 -25.61 11.61
N ARG A 399 6.87 -26.44 11.98
CA ARG A 399 6.46 -27.63 11.23
C ARG A 399 5.04 -27.41 10.68
N PRO A 400 4.91 -26.80 9.49
CA PRO A 400 3.60 -26.50 8.94
C PRO A 400 2.91 -27.76 8.42
N THR A 401 1.59 -27.81 8.55
CA THR A 401 0.71 -28.80 7.92
C THR A 401 -0.49 -28.10 7.29
N LEU A 402 -0.87 -28.52 6.08
CA LEU A 402 -2.04 -27.98 5.38
C LEU A 402 -3.28 -28.80 5.69
N GLN A 403 -4.38 -28.12 6.05
CA GLN A 403 -5.67 -28.75 6.35
C GLN A 403 -6.79 -28.09 5.54
N LEU A 404 -7.36 -28.84 4.59
CA LEU A 404 -8.58 -28.41 3.90
C LEU A 404 -9.78 -28.54 4.84
N VAL A 405 -10.55 -27.47 4.98
CA VAL A 405 -11.83 -27.41 5.69
C VAL A 405 -12.92 -27.18 4.66
N ASP A 406 -13.51 -28.25 4.15
CA ASP A 406 -14.56 -28.14 3.15
C ASP A 406 -15.91 -27.78 3.80
N LEU A 407 -16.32 -26.52 3.62
CA LEU A 407 -17.64 -26.02 4.02
C LEU A 407 -18.69 -26.14 2.91
N GLY A 408 -18.48 -27.04 1.95
CA GLY A 408 -19.34 -27.27 0.79
C GLY A 408 -18.99 -26.42 -0.43
N PHE A 409 -17.78 -25.85 -0.47
CA PHE A 409 -17.31 -25.05 -1.61
C PHE A 409 -15.83 -25.25 -1.96
N ALA A 410 -15.14 -26.24 -1.37
CA ALA A 410 -13.73 -26.48 -1.68
C ALA A 410 -13.48 -26.73 -3.17
N GLY A 411 -14.31 -27.58 -3.79
CA GLY A 411 -14.26 -27.91 -5.22
C GLY A 411 -15.00 -26.93 -6.14
N TYR A 412 -15.51 -25.81 -5.63
CA TYR A 412 -16.19 -24.83 -6.47
C TYR A 412 -15.19 -24.15 -7.41
N VAL A 413 -15.48 -24.11 -8.70
CA VAL A 413 -14.65 -23.39 -9.69
C VAL A 413 -15.20 -21.99 -9.89
N HIS A 414 -14.39 -20.98 -9.58
CA HIS A 414 -14.71 -19.58 -9.90
C HIS A 414 -13.94 -19.15 -11.15
N ASN A 415 -14.63 -19.12 -12.29
CA ASN A 415 -14.11 -18.47 -13.48
C ASN A 415 -14.23 -16.95 -13.27
N SER A 416 -13.14 -16.29 -12.84
CA SER A 416 -13.08 -14.84 -12.90
C SER A 416 -13.18 -14.45 -14.37
N THR A 417 -14.32 -13.90 -14.80
CA THR A 417 -14.44 -13.34 -16.14
C THR A 417 -13.41 -12.22 -16.25
N ALA A 418 -12.39 -12.43 -17.09
CA ALA A 418 -11.43 -11.39 -17.44
C ALA A 418 -12.23 -10.13 -17.79
N GLY A 419 -11.87 -9.00 -17.17
CA GLY A 419 -12.55 -7.72 -17.41
C GLY A 419 -12.71 -7.48 -18.91
N ARG A 420 -13.85 -6.91 -19.31
CA ARG A 420 -14.20 -6.68 -20.72
C ARG A 420 -12.97 -6.16 -21.48
N PRO A 421 -12.50 -6.84 -22.55
CA PRO A 421 -11.29 -6.43 -23.24
C PRO A 421 -11.41 -4.96 -23.64
N ARG A 422 -10.39 -4.18 -23.28
CA ARG A 422 -10.30 -2.78 -23.67
C ARG A 422 -10.31 -2.78 -25.20
N THR A 423 -11.37 -2.24 -25.80
CA THR A 423 -11.45 -2.14 -27.27
C THR A 423 -10.41 -1.11 -27.69
N VAL A 424 -9.19 -1.57 -28.00
CA VAL A 424 -8.13 -0.74 -28.56
C VAL A 424 -8.63 -0.36 -29.96
N ARG A 425 -9.11 0.88 -30.08
CA ARG A 425 -9.54 1.42 -31.38
C ARG A 425 -8.30 1.80 -32.17
N THR A 426 -8.24 1.41 -33.43
CA THR A 426 -7.17 1.87 -34.33
C THR A 426 -7.24 3.39 -34.51
N ALA A 427 -6.14 4.02 -34.94
CA ALA A 427 -6.11 5.45 -35.24
C ALA A 427 -7.21 5.87 -36.25
N GLU A 428 -7.52 4.99 -37.21
CA GLU A 428 -8.60 5.18 -38.18
C GLU A 428 -9.99 5.09 -37.56
N GLN A 429 -10.22 4.14 -36.64
CA GLN A 429 -11.49 4.02 -35.91
C GLN A 429 -11.71 5.22 -34.98
N THR A 430 -10.65 5.77 -34.41
CA THR A 430 -10.69 7.00 -33.61
C THR A 430 -11.05 8.20 -34.49
N LYS A 431 -10.40 8.34 -35.66
CA LYS A 431 -10.69 9.41 -36.62
C LYS A 431 -12.14 9.35 -37.16
N ALA A 432 -12.61 8.17 -37.56
CA ALA A 432 -13.97 7.99 -38.07
C ALA A 432 -15.05 8.32 -37.02
N ARG A 433 -14.78 8.02 -35.74
CA ARG A 433 -15.65 8.40 -34.62
C ARG A 433 -15.69 9.90 -34.43
N ASP A 434 -14.53 10.54 -34.49
CA ASP A 434 -14.40 11.99 -34.29
C ASP A 434 -15.06 12.78 -35.42
N ASP A 435 -14.96 12.29 -36.66
CA ASP A 435 -15.67 12.85 -37.81
C ASP A 435 -17.19 12.71 -37.65
N LYS A 436 -17.67 11.53 -37.26
CA LYS A 436 -19.11 11.30 -36.97
C LYS A 436 -19.61 12.18 -35.82
N ARG A 437 -18.77 12.44 -34.81
CA ARG A 437 -19.07 13.35 -33.69
C ARG A 437 -19.13 14.81 -34.15
N ARG A 438 -18.19 15.26 -34.97
CA ARG A 438 -18.18 16.61 -35.55
C ARG A 438 -19.43 16.86 -36.38
N GLU A 439 -19.84 15.86 -37.15
CA GLU A 439 -21.07 15.92 -37.94
C GLU A 439 -22.32 16.01 -37.07
N GLN A 440 -22.43 15.17 -36.03
CA GLN A 440 -23.54 15.23 -35.08
C GLN A 440 -23.59 16.56 -34.30
N ALA A 441 -22.45 17.10 -33.91
CA ALA A 441 -22.36 18.41 -33.26
C ALA A 441 -22.79 19.55 -34.20
N ARG A 442 -22.42 19.47 -35.48
CA ARG A 442 -22.87 20.41 -36.52
C ARG A 442 -24.38 20.38 -36.70
N LEU A 443 -24.97 19.19 -36.78
CA LEU A 443 -26.42 19.00 -36.89
C LEU A 443 -27.17 19.53 -35.66
N ARG A 444 -26.66 19.27 -34.45
CA ARG A 444 -27.24 19.81 -33.20
C ARG A 444 -27.20 21.34 -33.17
N LYS A 445 -26.09 21.97 -33.55
CA LYS A 445 -25.98 23.44 -33.64
C LYS A 445 -26.92 24.02 -34.69
N GLN A 446 -27.11 23.36 -35.83
CA GLN A 446 -28.07 23.80 -36.86
C GLN A 446 -29.51 23.71 -36.36
N ALA A 447 -29.90 22.59 -35.73
CA ALA A 447 -31.23 22.43 -35.14
C ALA A 447 -31.50 23.47 -34.04
N GLN A 448 -30.51 23.78 -33.21
CA GLN A 448 -30.62 24.82 -32.17
C GLN A 448 -30.81 26.22 -32.78
N ARG A 449 -30.06 26.56 -33.83
CA ARG A 449 -30.22 27.83 -34.56
C ARG A 449 -31.56 27.95 -35.27
N GLN A 450 -32.10 26.85 -35.79
CA GLN A 450 -33.44 26.83 -36.38
C GLN A 450 -34.54 27.04 -35.34
N ARG A 451 -34.43 26.39 -34.17
CA ARG A 451 -35.36 26.62 -33.05
C ARG A 451 -35.33 28.06 -32.53
N GLN A 452 -34.16 28.67 -32.45
CA GLN A 452 -34.00 30.08 -32.05
C GLN A 452 -34.46 31.10 -33.08
N LYS A 453 -34.64 30.71 -34.35
CA LYS A 453 -35.23 31.57 -35.39
C LYS A 453 -36.75 31.43 -35.51
N ALA A 454 -37.29 30.33 -34.97
CA ALA A 454 -38.72 30.02 -34.99
C ALA A 454 -39.44 30.44 -33.70
N ALA A 455 -38.69 30.73 -32.63
CA ALA A 455 -39.14 31.46 -31.45
C ALA A 455 -38.75 32.94 -31.63
#